data_AF-A0A976CGE8-F1
#
_entry.id   AF-A0A976CGE8-F1
#
_cell.length_a   1.000
_cell.length_b   1.000
_cell.length_c   1.000
_cell.angle_alpha   90.00
_cell.angle_beta   90.00
_cell.angle_gamma   90.00
#
_symmetry.space_group_name_H-M   'P 1'
#
loop_
_entity.id
_entity.type
_entity.pdbx_description
1 polymer ?
#
loop_
_entity_poly.entity_id
_entity_poly.type
_entity_poly.pdbx_seq_one_letter_code
_entity_poly.pdbx_strand_id
1 'polypeptide(L)' 'METTWLNENLDETIFEVGARISMKVGKKLFEGQSDFQKLEIYETPHFGNMMVLDGCVMLTESNEYAYHEMIAHVPLFA' A
#
# COMPACT_ATOMS: atom_id res chain seq x y z
N MET A 1 -19.47 0.92 13.03
CA MET A 1 -18.89 0.74 11.68
C MET A 1 -18.02 -0.50 11.74
N GLU A 2 -18.22 -1.45 10.84
CA GLU A 2 -17.49 -2.71 10.81
C GLU A 2 -16.01 -2.43 10.53
N THR A 3 -15.11 -2.98 11.36
CA THR A 3 -13.67 -2.78 11.18
C THR A 3 -13.19 -3.73 10.08
N THR A 4 -12.78 -3.17 8.95
CA THR A 4 -12.24 -3.94 7.80
C THR A 4 -10.72 -3.86 7.79
N TRP A 5 -10.08 -4.97 7.43
CA TRP A 5 -8.64 -5.08 7.28
C TRP A 5 -8.29 -5.47 5.84
N LEU A 6 -7.30 -4.80 5.27
CA LEU A 6 -6.66 -5.20 4.03
C LEU A 6 -5.42 -6.03 4.38
N ASN A 7 -5.36 -7.26 3.88
CA ASN A 7 -4.15 -8.07 3.90
C ASN A 7 -3.40 -7.81 2.60
N GLU A 8 -2.13 -7.45 2.73
CA GLU A 8 -1.31 -7.18 1.56
C GLU A 8 -0.99 -8.47 0.80
N ASN A 9 -1.11 -8.42 -0.52
CA ASN A 9 -0.70 -9.50 -1.41
C ASN A 9 0.83 -9.48 -1.55
N LEU A 10 1.50 -10.17 -0.64
CA LEU A 10 2.95 -10.35 -0.62
C LEU A 10 3.35 -11.63 -1.36
N ASP A 11 4.63 -11.69 -1.74
CA ASP A 11 5.24 -12.89 -2.33
C ASP A 11 5.11 -14.11 -1.39
N GLU A 12 4.96 -15.30 -1.98
CA GLU A 12 4.73 -16.55 -1.24
C GLU A 12 5.83 -16.84 -0.20
N THR A 13 7.08 -16.47 -0.50
CA THR A 13 8.21 -16.65 0.40
C THR A 13 8.07 -15.89 1.72
N ILE A 14 7.31 -14.79 1.73
CA ILE A 14 7.01 -14.03 2.96
C ILE A 14 6.09 -14.83 3.89
N PHE A 15 5.15 -15.58 3.32
CA PHE A 15 4.29 -16.45 4.11
C PHE A 15 5.03 -17.67 4.64
N GLU A 16 6.02 -18.19 3.90
CA GLU A 16 6.86 -19.32 4.35
C GLU A 16 7.68 -18.97 5.58
N VAL A 17 8.17 -17.73 5.70
CA VAL A 17 8.86 -17.23 6.89
C VAL A 17 7.89 -16.84 8.02
N GLY A 18 6.58 -17.01 7.82
CA GLY A 18 5.55 -16.78 8.83
C GLY A 18 5.16 -15.32 9.02
N ALA A 19 5.38 -14.46 8.02
CA ALA A 19 5.08 -13.03 8.10
C ALA A 19 3.85 -12.65 7.26
N ARG A 20 3.13 -11.60 7.70
CA ARG A 20 2.04 -10.94 6.99
C ARG A 20 2.01 -9.47 7.34
N ILE A 21 1.57 -8.64 6.39
CA ILE A 21 1.28 -7.24 6.62
C ILE A 21 -0.22 -7.03 6.41
N SER A 22 -0.86 -6.46 7.42
CA SER A 22 -2.29 -6.18 7.41
C SER A 22 -2.51 -4.75 7.91
N MET A 23 -3.35 -3.99 7.22
CA MET A 23 -3.67 -2.62 7.58
C MET A 23 -5.16 -2.43 7.76
N LYS A 24 -5.51 -1.67 8.79
CA LYS A 24 -6.89 -1.28 9.01
C LYS A 24 -7.29 -0.26 7.94
N VAL A 25 -8.37 -0.56 7.22
CA VAL A 25 -8.88 0.31 6.17
C VAL A 25 -10.24 0.87 6.56
N GLY A 26 -10.51 2.09 6.12
CA GLY A 26 -11.79 2.76 6.24
C GLY A 26 -12.55 2.69 4.92
N LYS A 27 -12.92 3.85 4.40
CA LYS A 27 -13.70 3.98 3.17
C LYS A 27 -12.84 3.70 1.94
N LYS A 28 -13.36 2.90 1.00
CA LYS A 28 -12.78 2.82 -0.35
C LYS A 28 -13.18 4.09 -1.13
N LEU A 29 -12.19 4.91 -1.50
CA LEU A 29 -12.38 6.17 -2.21
C LEU A 29 -12.45 5.95 -3.73
N PHE A 30 -11.73 4.95 -4.24
CA PHE A 30 -11.71 4.60 -5.65
C PHE A 30 -11.44 3.10 -5.85
N GLU A 31 -12.03 2.53 -6.90
CA GLU A 31 -11.74 1.19 -7.40
C GLU A 31 -11.87 1.18 -8.93
N GLY A 32 -10.88 0.64 -9.62
CA GLY A 32 -10.89 0.52 -11.06
C GLY A 32 -9.96 -0.58 -11.56
N GLN A 33 -10.32 -1.22 -12.66
CA GLN A 33 -9.46 -2.16 -13.36
C GLN A 33 -8.92 -1.46 -14.61
N SER A 34 -7.58 -1.42 -14.74
CA SER A 34 -6.92 -1.04 -15.98
C SER A 34 -6.55 -2.28 -16.81
N ASP A 35 -6.04 -2.06 -18.02
CA ASP A 35 -5.51 -3.15 -18.85
C ASP A 35 -4.30 -3.88 -18.21
N PHE A 36 -3.70 -3.28 -17.18
CA PHE A 36 -2.48 -3.79 -16.54
C PHE A 36 -2.71 -4.33 -15.14
N GLN A 37 -3.58 -3.68 -14.36
CA GLN A 37 -3.70 -3.90 -12.91
C GLN A 37 -4.97 -3.30 -12.33
N LYS A 38 -5.38 -3.85 -11.19
CA LYS A 38 -6.45 -3.33 -10.35
C LYS A 38 -5.92 -2.22 -9.46
N LEU A 39 -6.53 -1.03 -9.53
CA LEU A 39 -6.21 0.13 -8.72
C LEU A 39 -7.30 0.36 -7.68
N GLU A 40 -6.89 0.52 -6.43
CA GLU A 40 -7.77 0.86 -5.32
C GLU A 40 -7.17 1.97 -4.46
N ILE A 41 -8.00 2.90 -4.01
CA ILE A 41 -7.61 3.95 -3.06
C ILE A 41 -8.48 3.80 -1.81
N TYR A 42 -7.84 3.75 -0.64
CA TYR A 42 -8.50 3.65 0.66
C TYR A 42 -8.18 4.86 1.52
N GLU A 43 -9.19 5.38 2.21
CA GLU A 43 -9.00 6.24 3.38
C GLU A 43 -8.68 5.34 4.57
N THR A 44 -7.52 5.54 5.21
CA THR A 44 -7.10 4.74 6.36
C THR A 44 -7.12 5.57 7.66
N PRO A 45 -7.31 4.93 8.84
CA PRO A 45 -7.39 5.68 10.10
C PRO A 45 -6.10 6.39 10.54
N HIS A 46 -4.94 5.90 10.10
CA HIS A 46 -3.63 6.36 10.60
C HIS A 46 -2.63 6.73 9.49
N PHE A 47 -2.79 6.18 8.29
CA PHE A 47 -1.81 6.33 7.20
C PHE A 47 -2.27 7.34 6.12
N GLY A 48 -3.38 8.04 6.36
CA GLY A 48 -4.03 8.91 5.37
C GLY A 48 -4.64 8.12 4.23
N ASN A 49 -4.60 8.68 3.02
CA ASN A 49 -4.95 7.96 1.81
C ASN A 49 -3.87 6.93 1.46
N MET A 50 -4.30 5.74 1.07
CA MET A 50 -3.46 4.61 0.73
C MET A 50 -3.79 4.10 -0.67
N MET A 51 -2.77 3.96 -1.51
CA MET A 51 -2.87 3.41 -2.86
C MET A 51 -2.47 1.93 -2.87
N VAL A 52 -3.31 1.12 -3.51
CA VAL A 52 -3.13 -0.33 -3.63
C VAL A 52 -3.23 -0.73 -5.09
N LEU A 53 -2.28 -1.54 -5.55
CA LEU A 53 -2.25 -2.13 -6.90
C LEU A 53 -2.22 -3.66 -6.77
N ASP A 54 -3.20 -4.33 -7.37
CA ASP A 54 -3.37 -5.80 -7.31
C ASP A 54 -3.30 -6.39 -5.88
N GLY A 55 -3.77 -5.63 -4.90
CA GLY A 55 -3.76 -5.99 -3.48
C GLY A 55 -2.42 -5.75 -2.76
N CYS A 56 -1.40 -5.24 -3.45
CA CYS A 56 -0.12 -4.80 -2.88
C CYS A 56 -0.15 -3.31 -2.55
N VAL A 57 0.42 -2.91 -1.42
CA VAL A 57 0.40 -1.51 -0.96
C VAL A 57 1.54 -0.78 -1.64
N MET A 58 1.22 0.29 -2.36
CA MET A 58 2.23 1.03 -3.12
C MET A 58 2.77 2.22 -2.34
N LEU A 59 1.89 2.99 -1.71
CA LEU A 59 2.25 4.15 -0.91
C LEU A 59 1.11 4.57 0.02
N THR A 60 1.48 5.26 1.09
CA THR A 60 0.54 5.98 1.96
C THR A 60 1.01 7.41 2.16
N GLU A 61 0.07 8.34 2.38
CA GLU A 61 0.41 9.76 2.63
C GLU A 61 1.37 9.93 3.83
N SER A 62 1.27 9.07 4.84
CA SER A 62 2.06 9.21 6.07
C SER A 62 3.54 8.81 5.93
N ASN A 63 3.93 8.01 4.92
CA ASN A 63 5.28 7.41 4.87
C ASN A 63 5.91 7.34 3.47
N GLU A 64 5.21 7.76 2.41
CA GLU A 64 5.73 7.76 1.04
C GLU A 64 7.09 8.48 0.90
N TYR A 65 7.32 9.51 1.70
CA TYR A 65 8.55 10.30 1.70
C TYR A 65 9.78 9.43 1.93
N ALA A 66 9.70 8.41 2.79
CA ALA A 66 10.84 7.55 3.11
C ALA A 66 11.30 6.75 1.89
N TYR A 67 10.38 6.34 1.01
CA TYR A 67 10.72 5.66 -0.22
C TYR A 67 11.13 6.66 -1.31
N HIS A 68 10.31 7.68 -1.57
CA HIS A 68 10.55 8.61 -2.68
C HIS A 68 11.79 9.47 -2.50
N GLU A 69 12.07 9.96 -1.29
CA GLU A 69 13.29 10.72 -1.02
C GLU A 69 14.53 9.82 -1.16
N MET A 70 14.48 8.60 -0.65
CA MET A 70 15.64 7.69 -0.70
C MET A 70 15.92 7.21 -2.13
N ILE A 71 14.90 6.87 -2.91
CA ILE A 71 15.09 6.42 -4.30
C ILE A 71 15.50 7.56 -5.24
N ALA A 72 15.09 8.81 -4.96
CA ALA A 72 15.43 9.97 -5.78
C ALA A 72 16.74 10.66 -5.35
N HIS A 73 16.90 10.97 -4.06
CA HIS A 73 17.99 11.83 -3.59
C HIS A 73 19.33 11.10 -3.46
N VAL A 74 19.34 9.82 -3.08
CA VAL A 74 20.59 9.04 -3.01
C VAL A 74 21.33 9.05 -4.35
N PRO A 75 20.74 8.67 -5.50
CA PRO A 75 21.45 8.70 -6.77
C PRO A 75 21.69 10.12 -7.31
N LEU A 76 20.88 11.11 -6.93
CA LEU A 76 21.06 12.50 -7.38
C LEU A 76 22.27 13.19 -6.73
N PHE A 77 22.63 12.80 -5.50
CA PHE A 77 23.71 13.40 -4.72
C PHE A 77 24.90 12.45 -4.46
N ALA A 78 24.98 11.31 -5.16
CA ALA A 78 26.08 10.34 -5.07
C ALA A 78 27.31 10.72 -5.90
#